data_AF-A0A936VU16-F1
#
_entry.id   AF-A0A936VU16-F1
#
_cell.length_a   1.000
_cell.length_b   1.000
_cell.length_c   1.000
_cell.angle_alpha   90.00
_cell.angle_beta   90.00
_cell.angle_gamma   90.00
#
_symmetry.space_group_name_H-M   'P 1'
#
loop_
_entity.id
_entity.type
_entity.pdbx_description
1 polymer ?
#
loop_
_entity_poly.entity_id
_entity_poly.type
_entity_poly.pdbx_seq_one_letter_code
_entity_poly.pdbx_strand_id
1 'polypeptide(L)'
;MLNLFVKNSSFLSFTMLILFAFSACAQKPATNPAGNEGWITSLDQAVALSKKSGKPILANFTGSDWCGWCKRLTAAVFIKDEFKTWAEKNVILLELDYPRFKQLPADLKAQNQALQQQFQVGGFPTIWVLMRIKTNLQSNMNLRN
;
A
#
# COMPACT_ATOMS: atom_id res chain seq x y z
N MET A 1 0.44 62.35 -34.93
CA MET A 1 1.53 61.38 -35.11
C MET A 1 2.54 61.56 -33.99
N LEU A 2 2.93 60.45 -33.37
CA LEU A 2 4.11 60.17 -32.56
C LEU A 2 4.40 60.94 -31.25
N ASN A 3 4.33 60.15 -30.17
CA ASN A 3 5.27 60.01 -29.05
C ASN A 3 5.33 61.10 -27.98
N LEU A 4 4.51 60.95 -26.94
CA LEU A 4 4.83 61.43 -25.60
C LEU A 4 5.59 60.35 -24.82
N PHE A 5 6.89 60.59 -24.63
CA PHE A 5 7.74 59.90 -23.66
C PHE A 5 7.36 60.40 -22.26
N VAL A 6 6.80 59.54 -21.40
CA VAL A 6 6.73 59.78 -19.96
C VAL A 6 7.57 58.71 -19.26
N LYS A 7 8.72 59.15 -18.74
CA LYS A 7 9.52 58.46 -17.74
C LYS A 7 8.66 58.25 -16.49
N ASN A 8 8.67 57.06 -15.91
CA ASN A 8 8.71 57.00 -14.44
C ASN A 8 9.28 55.67 -13.91
N SER A 9 10.42 55.83 -13.24
CA SER A 9 11.13 54.86 -12.43
C SER A 9 10.37 54.64 -11.12
N SER A 10 9.62 53.54 -10.99
CA SER A 10 9.19 52.95 -9.71
C SER A 10 8.36 51.66 -9.92
N PHE A 11 8.82 50.71 -10.72
CA PHE A 11 8.10 49.43 -10.90
C PHE A 11 9.04 48.21 -10.96
N LEU A 12 10.19 48.29 -10.28
CA LEU A 12 11.24 47.26 -10.30
C LEU A 12 11.44 46.55 -8.95
N SER A 13 10.44 46.55 -8.06
CA SER A 13 10.57 45.87 -6.75
C SER A 13 9.35 45.07 -6.30
N PHE A 14 8.37 44.77 -7.15
CA PHE A 14 7.21 43.96 -6.75
C PHE A 14 7.01 42.66 -7.54
N THR A 15 7.87 42.35 -8.51
CA THR A 15 7.82 41.12 -9.32
C THR A 15 8.88 40.09 -8.93
N MET A 16 9.46 40.20 -7.72
CA MET A 16 10.40 39.22 -7.18
C MET A 16 9.84 38.57 -5.90
N LEU A 17 8.57 38.16 -5.92
CA LEU A 17 7.98 37.37 -4.83
C LEU A 17 6.90 36.37 -5.31
N ILE A 18 6.92 35.95 -6.59
CA ILE A 18 5.96 34.96 -7.14
C ILE A 18 6.67 33.97 -8.07
N LEU A 19 7.83 33.44 -7.67
CA LEU A 19 8.52 32.36 -8.39
C LEU A 19 9.02 31.23 -7.47
N PHE A 20 8.50 31.17 -6.24
CA PHE A 20 8.69 30.04 -5.32
C PHE A 20 7.40 29.24 -5.09
N ALA A 21 6.49 29.25 -6.06
CA ALA A 21 5.25 28.49 -6.00
C ALA A 21 5.40 27.22 -6.86
N PHE A 22 5.17 26.08 -6.21
CA PHE A 22 4.96 24.76 -6.83
C PHE A 22 6.16 24.08 -7.48
N SER A 23 7.05 23.56 -6.64
CA SER A 23 7.70 22.28 -6.95
C SER A 23 7.55 21.30 -5.78
N ALA A 24 6.33 21.17 -5.26
CA ALA A 24 5.96 19.98 -4.50
C ALA A 24 5.77 18.85 -5.52
N CYS A 25 6.86 18.19 -5.89
CA CYS A 25 6.78 16.88 -6.52
C CYS A 25 5.97 15.99 -5.58
N ALA A 26 4.72 15.71 -5.91
CA ALA A 26 4.00 14.59 -5.35
C ALA A 26 4.76 13.33 -5.76
N GLN A 27 5.71 12.92 -4.92
CA GLN A 27 6.41 11.66 -5.09
C GLN A 27 5.37 10.56 -4.94
N LYS A 28 4.89 10.03 -6.07
CA LYS A 28 4.10 8.81 -6.11
C LYS A 28 4.94 7.75 -5.39
N PRO A 29 4.46 7.17 -4.27
CA PRO A 29 5.25 6.20 -3.54
C PRO A 29 5.66 5.10 -4.52
N ALA A 30 6.95 4.75 -4.52
CA ALA A 30 7.48 3.72 -5.40
C ALA A 30 6.72 2.41 -5.13
N THR A 31 5.79 2.06 -6.02
CA THR A 31 5.02 0.83 -5.90
C THR A 31 5.91 -0.32 -6.30
N ASN A 32 6.44 -1.06 -5.32
CA ASN A 32 7.16 -2.29 -5.60
C ASN A 32 6.15 -3.35 -6.06
N PRO A 33 6.25 -3.87 -7.29
CA PRO A 33 5.27 -4.82 -7.81
C PRO A 33 5.27 -6.10 -6.98
N ALA A 34 4.06 -6.56 -6.64
CA ALA A 34 3.87 -7.89 -6.07
C ALA A 34 4.27 -8.97 -7.09
N GLY A 35 4.60 -10.16 -6.61
CA GLY A 35 4.84 -11.34 -7.43
C GLY A 35 3.55 -11.85 -8.10
N ASN A 36 2.41 -11.67 -7.46
CA ASN A 36 1.09 -12.00 -8.01
C ASN A 36 0.39 -10.78 -8.62
N GLU A 37 -0.14 -10.94 -9.84
CA GLU A 37 -0.92 -9.90 -10.52
C GLU A 37 -2.13 -9.47 -9.69
N GLY A 38 -2.33 -8.15 -9.55
CA GLY A 38 -3.45 -7.58 -8.81
C GLY A 38 -3.27 -7.53 -7.28
N TRP A 39 -2.16 -8.05 -6.76
CA TRP A 39 -1.83 -7.96 -5.34
C TRP A 39 -1.07 -6.66 -5.05
N ILE A 40 -1.35 -6.07 -3.88
CA ILE A 40 -0.62 -4.90 -3.38
C ILE A 40 0.36 -5.32 -2.28
N THR A 41 1.39 -4.51 -2.05
CA THR A 41 2.48 -4.80 -1.11
C THR A 41 2.48 -3.91 0.13
N SER A 42 1.77 -2.77 0.08
CA SER A 42 1.63 -1.84 1.20
C SER A 42 0.43 -2.22 2.07
N LEU A 43 0.67 -2.45 3.37
CA LEU A 43 -0.40 -2.68 4.33
C LEU A 43 -1.28 -1.44 4.47
N ASP A 44 -0.71 -0.24 4.50
CA ASP A 44 -1.47 1.01 4.63
C ASP A 44 -2.44 1.19 3.46
N GLN A 45 -1.98 0.88 2.24
CA GLN A 45 -2.84 0.88 1.06
C GLN A 45 -3.95 -0.18 1.19
N ALA A 46 -3.63 -1.39 1.66
CA ALA A 46 -4.61 -2.46 1.85
C ALA A 46 -5.66 -2.09 2.89
N VAL A 47 -5.25 -1.48 3.99
CA VAL A 47 -6.12 -0.97 5.05
C VAL A 47 -7.00 0.17 4.54
N ALA A 48 -6.45 1.11 3.77
CA ALA A 48 -7.24 2.20 3.19
C ALA A 48 -8.32 1.67 2.23
N LEU A 49 -7.97 0.72 1.36
CA LEU A 49 -8.91 0.07 0.44
C LEU A 49 -9.95 -0.78 1.18
N SER A 50 -9.53 -1.52 2.21
CA SER A 50 -10.41 -2.30 3.07
C SER A 50 -11.42 -1.40 3.80
N LYS A 51 -10.96 -0.28 4.37
CA LYS A 51 -11.82 0.71 5.02
C LYS A 51 -12.84 1.31 4.05
N LYS A 52 -12.41 1.65 2.84
CA LYS A 52 -13.26 2.25 1.80
C LYS A 52 -14.30 1.26 1.25
N SER A 53 -13.89 0.02 0.99
CA SER A 53 -14.75 -0.98 0.34
C SER A 53 -15.55 -1.83 1.33
N GLY A 54 -15.15 -1.88 2.60
CA GLY A 54 -15.70 -2.80 3.60
C GLY A 54 -15.21 -4.24 3.45
N LYS A 55 -14.38 -4.56 2.45
CA LYS A 55 -13.85 -5.91 2.22
C LYS A 55 -12.73 -6.23 3.22
N PRO A 56 -12.63 -7.46 3.74
CA PRO A 56 -11.47 -7.89 4.51
C PRO A 56 -10.20 -7.95 3.64
N ILE A 57 -9.04 -7.97 4.29
CA ILE A 57 -7.75 -8.16 3.61
C ILE A 57 -7.38 -9.63 3.68
N LEU A 58 -7.05 -10.25 2.55
CA LEU A 58 -6.42 -11.56 2.48
C LEU A 58 -4.92 -11.34 2.29
N ALA A 59 -4.15 -11.59 3.34
CA ALA A 59 -2.71 -11.44 3.37
C ALA A 59 -2.02 -12.79 3.08
N ASN A 60 -1.15 -12.80 2.08
CA ASN A 60 -0.31 -13.94 1.72
C ASN A 60 1.13 -13.70 2.16
N PHE A 61 1.56 -14.41 3.19
CA PHE A 61 2.95 -14.47 3.60
C PHE A 61 3.66 -15.50 2.71
N THR A 62 4.65 -15.05 1.93
CA THR A 62 5.27 -15.86 0.87
C THR A 62 6.79 -15.65 0.77
N GLY A 63 7.51 -16.63 0.21
CA GLY A 63 8.90 -16.47 -0.20
C GLY A 63 9.03 -16.62 -1.71
N SER A 64 8.94 -15.53 -2.45
CA SER A 64 8.75 -15.53 -3.91
C SER A 64 9.83 -16.28 -4.71
N ASP A 65 11.08 -16.23 -4.27
CA ASP A 65 12.21 -16.82 -5.00
C ASP A 65 12.61 -18.22 -4.51
N TRP A 66 12.43 -18.54 -3.23
CA TRP A 66 12.92 -19.80 -2.62
C TRP A 66 11.85 -20.80 -2.16
N CYS A 67 10.59 -20.39 -1.97
CA CYS A 67 9.55 -21.26 -1.40
C CYS A 67 8.78 -22.03 -2.49
N GLY A 68 9.09 -23.33 -2.67
CA GLY A 68 8.40 -24.18 -3.65
C GLY A 68 6.89 -24.32 -3.41
N TRP A 69 6.46 -24.45 -2.16
CA TRP A 69 5.04 -24.56 -1.81
C TRP A 69 4.26 -23.27 -2.09
N CYS A 70 4.89 -22.11 -1.94
CA CYS A 70 4.30 -20.82 -2.26
C CYS A 70 4.05 -20.66 -3.76
N LYS A 71 5.00 -21.10 -4.60
CA LYS A 71 4.85 -21.15 -6.06
C LYS A 71 3.73 -22.11 -6.47
N ARG A 72 3.61 -23.26 -5.80
CA ARG A 72 2.51 -24.22 -6.02
C ARG A 72 1.15 -23.62 -5.67
N LEU A 73 1.03 -22.94 -4.52
CA LEU A 73 -0.21 -22.25 -4.13
C LEU A 73 -0.61 -21.20 -5.16
N THR A 74 0.36 -20.40 -5.61
CA THR A 74 0.16 -19.39 -6.66
C THR A 74 -0.39 -20.03 -7.93
N ALA A 75 0.26 -21.08 -8.43
CA ALA A 75 -0.13 -21.76 -9.66
C ALA A 75 -1.48 -22.48 -9.58
N ALA A 76 -1.81 -23.03 -8.40
CA ALA A 76 -3.04 -23.78 -8.18
C ALA A 76 -4.25 -22.89 -7.88
N VAL A 77 -4.03 -21.71 -7.28
CA VAL A 77 -5.11 -20.86 -6.76
C VAL A 77 -5.02 -19.44 -7.31
N PHE A 78 -3.96 -18.69 -6.98
CA PHE A 78 -3.97 -17.22 -7.16
C PHE A 78 -4.00 -16.75 -8.61
N ILE A 79 -3.46 -17.53 -9.55
CA ILE A 79 -3.49 -17.18 -10.97
C ILE A 79 -4.74 -17.65 -11.69
N LYS A 80 -5.62 -18.42 -11.03
CA LYS A 80 -6.84 -18.96 -11.63
C LYS A 80 -7.90 -17.88 -11.77
N ASP A 81 -8.59 -17.85 -12.90
CA ASP A 81 -9.61 -16.83 -13.19
C ASP A 81 -10.77 -16.90 -12.21
N GLU A 82 -11.12 -18.10 -11.73
CA GLU A 82 -12.14 -18.31 -10.71
C GLU A 82 -11.75 -17.63 -9.39
N PHE A 83 -10.48 -17.73 -8.99
CA PHE A 83 -9.97 -17.05 -7.80
C PHE A 83 -9.92 -15.55 -8.00
N LYS A 84 -9.42 -15.06 -9.15
CA LYS A 84 -9.36 -13.62 -9.46
C LYS A 84 -10.77 -13.01 -9.39
N THR A 85 -11.74 -13.65 -10.05
CA THR A 85 -13.15 -13.23 -10.06
C THR A 85 -13.76 -13.22 -8.66
N TRP A 86 -13.45 -14.23 -7.84
CA TRP A 86 -13.91 -14.27 -6.45
C TRP A 86 -13.23 -13.17 -5.62
N ALA A 87 -11.93 -13.00 -5.74
CA ALA A 87 -11.16 -12.07 -4.92
C ALA A 87 -11.57 -10.62 -5.18
N GLU A 88 -11.77 -10.25 -6.45
CA GLU A 88 -12.28 -8.94 -6.85
C GLU A 88 -13.57 -8.55 -6.10
N LYS A 89 -14.45 -9.51 -5.83
CA LYS A 89 -15.73 -9.26 -5.15
C LYS A 89 -15.58 -9.27 -3.63
N ASN A 90 -14.67 -10.06 -3.09
CA ASN A 90 -14.71 -10.45 -1.68
C ASN A 90 -13.58 -9.90 -0.81
N VAL A 91 -12.37 -9.67 -1.34
CA VAL A 91 -11.20 -9.36 -0.52
C VAL A 91 -10.31 -8.29 -1.14
N ILE A 92 -9.48 -7.65 -0.30
CA ILE A 92 -8.31 -6.90 -0.73
C ILE A 92 -7.10 -7.83 -0.62
N LEU A 93 -6.36 -8.03 -1.71
CA LEU A 93 -5.23 -8.95 -1.76
C LEU A 93 -3.93 -8.25 -1.36
N LEU A 94 -3.29 -8.69 -0.27
CA LEU A 94 -2.03 -8.15 0.24
C LEU A 94 -0.93 -9.22 0.18
N GLU A 95 0.17 -8.92 -0.51
CA GLU A 95 1.33 -9.81 -0.58
C GLU A 95 2.41 -9.32 0.38
N LEU A 96 2.83 -10.21 1.28
CA LEU A 96 3.93 -10.01 2.21
C LEU A 96 5.06 -10.97 1.82
N ASP A 97 5.96 -10.48 0.98
CA ASP A 97 7.07 -11.27 0.43
C ASP A 97 8.32 -11.23 1.33
N TYR A 98 8.98 -12.38 1.48
CA TYR A 98 10.19 -12.61 2.26
C TYR A 98 11.26 -13.28 1.38
N PRO A 99 11.75 -12.60 0.33
CA PRO A 99 12.72 -13.17 -0.60
C PRO A 99 14.10 -13.37 0.06
N ARG A 100 14.90 -14.29 -0.50
CA ARG A 100 16.30 -14.51 -0.08
C ARG A 100 17.31 -13.84 -1.00
N PHE A 101 16.98 -13.74 -2.28
CA PHE A 101 17.88 -13.26 -3.32
C PHE A 101 17.42 -11.91 -3.88
N LYS A 102 16.11 -11.70 -4.00
CA LYS A 102 15.54 -10.40 -4.38
C LYS A 102 15.67 -9.39 -3.24
N GLN A 103 16.01 -8.14 -3.58
CA GLN A 103 16.02 -7.03 -2.62
C GLN A 103 14.67 -6.32 -2.62
N LEU A 104 14.14 -6.06 -1.42
CA LEU A 104 12.99 -5.18 -1.21
C LEU A 104 13.46 -3.80 -0.76
N PRO A 105 12.73 -2.72 -1.09
CA PRO A 105 12.84 -1.43 -0.42
C PRO A 105 12.83 -1.58 1.10
N ALA A 106 13.62 -0.75 1.78
CA ALA A 106 13.88 -0.88 3.21
C ALA A 106 12.60 -0.76 4.06
N ASP A 107 11.70 0.14 3.67
CA ASP A 107 10.38 0.35 4.27
C ASP A 107 9.49 -0.90 4.14
N LEU A 108 9.40 -1.49 2.94
CA LEU A 108 8.62 -2.72 2.73
C LEU A 108 9.23 -3.91 3.47
N LYS A 109 10.56 -4.02 3.52
CA LYS A 109 11.23 -5.06 4.29
C LYS A 109 10.92 -4.92 5.79
N ALA A 110 10.99 -3.71 6.33
CA ALA A 110 10.69 -3.44 7.73
C ALA A 110 9.21 -3.71 8.06
N GLN A 111 8.29 -3.27 7.20
CA GLN A 111 6.85 -3.59 7.30
C GLN A 111 6.64 -5.11 7.36
N ASN A 112 7.20 -5.86 6.40
CA ASN A 112 6.99 -7.30 6.33
C ASN A 112 7.58 -8.00 7.55
N GLN A 113 8.78 -7.63 8.00
CA GLN A 113 9.37 -8.18 9.23
C GLN A 113 8.52 -7.94 10.48
N ALA A 114 8.00 -6.73 10.66
CA ALA A 114 7.11 -6.41 11.78
C ALA A 114 5.83 -7.26 11.73
N LEU A 115 5.22 -7.40 10.55
CA LEU A 115 4.02 -8.22 10.37
C LEU A 115 4.30 -9.70 10.60
N GLN A 116 5.44 -10.23 10.16
CA GLN A 116 5.82 -11.62 10.44
C GLN A 116 5.85 -11.91 11.94
N GLN A 117 6.45 -11.00 12.71
CA GLN A 117 6.54 -11.13 14.16
C GLN A 117 5.17 -10.99 14.82
N GLN A 118 4.40 -9.97 14.44
CA GLN A 118 3.08 -9.71 15.00
C GLN A 118 2.10 -10.88 14.78
N PHE A 119 2.12 -11.47 13.58
CA PHE A 119 1.29 -12.62 13.23
C PHE A 119 1.94 -13.98 13.55
N GLN A 120 3.12 -13.98 14.17
CA GLN A 120 3.88 -15.17 14.55
C GLN A 120 4.05 -16.19 13.41
N VAL A 121 4.34 -15.68 12.20
CA VAL A 121 4.46 -16.51 11.00
C VAL A 121 5.84 -17.19 10.96
N GLY A 122 5.86 -18.48 11.31
CA GLY A 122 7.06 -19.32 11.31
C GLY A 122 7.35 -20.07 10.00
N GLY A 123 6.42 -20.08 9.04
CA GLY A 123 6.55 -20.86 7.80
C GLY A 123 5.75 -20.29 6.63
N PHE A 124 6.13 -20.72 5.42
CA PHE A 124 5.54 -20.22 4.18
C PHE A 124 5.06 -21.38 3.27
N PRO A 125 3.93 -21.22 2.55
CA PRO A 125 3.03 -20.06 2.59
C PRO A 125 2.18 -20.04 3.86
N THR A 126 1.74 -18.85 4.29
CA THR A 126 0.73 -18.67 5.35
C THR A 126 -0.29 -17.62 4.92
N ILE A 127 -1.58 -17.91 5.08
CA ILE A 127 -2.69 -17.01 4.69
C ILE A 127 -3.38 -16.49 5.94
N TRP A 128 -3.59 -15.17 5.99
CA TRP A 128 -4.38 -14.50 7.02
C TRP A 128 -5.53 -13.72 6.41
N VAL A 129 -6.69 -13.74 7.07
CA VAL A 129 -7.83 -12.89 6.71
C VAL A 129 -8.03 -11.85 7.82
N LEU A 130 -7.74 -10.59 7.50
CA LEU A 130 -7.86 -9.47 8.43
C LEU A 130 -9.19 -8.78 8.22
N MET A 131 -10.04 -8.85 9.24
CA MET A 131 -11.36 -8.20 9.25
C MET A 131 -11.32 -6.92 10.05
N ARG A 132 -12.05 -5.91 9.58
CA ARG A 132 -12.35 -4.74 10.42
C ARG A 132 -13.39 -5.14 11.45
N ILE A 133 -13.07 -5.00 12.73
CA ILE A 133 -14.07 -5.05 13.80
C ILE A 133 -14.90 -3.76 13.71
N LYS A 134 -16.21 -3.89 13.46
CA LYS A 134 -17.15 -2.78 13.67
C LYS A 134 -17.43 -2.71 15.17
N THR A 135 -16.97 -1.65 15.82
CA THR A 135 -17.17 -1.44 17.26
C THR A 135 -18.62 -1.06 17.56
N ASN A 136 -19.49 -2.07 17.69
CA ASN A 136 -20.75 -1.97 18.43
C ASN A 136 -20.70 -2.78 19.75
N LEU A 137 -19.52 -3.24 20.15
CA LEU A 137 -19.28 -4.11 21.32
C LEU A 137 -18.51 -3.41 22.46
N GLN A 138 -18.02 -2.18 22.26
CA GLN A 138 -17.34 -1.43 23.32
C GLN A 138 -18.30 -0.83 24.36
N SER A 139 -19.59 -0.71 24.08
CA SER A 139 -20.58 -0.25 25.06
C SER A 139 -20.96 -1.32 26.09
N ASN A 140 -20.60 -2.59 25.88
CA ASN A 140 -21.14 -3.72 26.65
C ASN A 140 -20.07 -4.48 27.44
N MET A 141 -18.80 -4.07 27.38
CA MET A 141 -17.73 -4.63 28.23
C MET A 141 -17.24 -3.62 29.25
N ASN A 142 -18.17 -3.14 30.09
CA ASN A 142 -17.82 -2.76 31.45
C ASN A 142 -17.54 -4.06 32.22
N LEU A 143 -16.31 -4.55 32.12
CA LEU A 143 -15.82 -5.63 32.99
C LEU A 143 -15.71 -5.06 34.40
N ARG A 144 -16.74 -5.33 35.20
CA ARG A 144 -16.64 -5.31 36.66
C ARG A 144 -15.61 -6.36 37.04
N ASN A 145 -14.50 -5.92 37.62
CA ASN A 145 -13.80 -6.57 38.72
C ASN A 145 -13.08 -5.46 39.48
#